data_AF-A0AAW2P166-F1
#
_entry.id   AF-A0AAW2P166-F1
#
_cell.length_a   1.000
_cell.length_b   1.000
_cell.length_c   1.000
_cell.angle_alpha   90.00
_cell.angle_beta   90.00
_cell.angle_gamma   90.00
#
_symmetry.space_group_name_H-M   'P 1'
#
loop_
_entity.id
_entity.type
_entity.pdbx_description
1 polymer ?
#
loop_
_entity_poly.entity_id
_entity_poly.type
_entity_poly.pdbx_seq_one_letter_code
_entity_poly.pdbx_strand_id
1 'polypeptide(L)' 'MTVNVAPFKLRSTAKDNVALRNNVPYERPQRKLTLKEMQAREHPFLDSDVPRIFDGLLEANLIDLPEMKRPEEAE' A
#
# COMPACT_ATOMS: atom_id res chain seq x y z
N MET A 1 -20.71 -25.49 -15.18
CA MET A 1 -21.25 -24.36 -14.41
C MET A 1 -21.02 -23.09 -15.22
N THR A 2 -22.08 -22.38 -15.59
CA THR A 2 -22.01 -21.15 -16.39
C THR A 2 -22.24 -19.95 -15.49
N VAL A 3 -21.19 -19.16 -15.25
CA VAL A 3 -21.24 -17.94 -14.43
C VAL A 3 -21.46 -16.72 -15.32
N ASN A 4 -22.63 -16.10 -15.18
CA ASN A 4 -22.97 -14.86 -15.88
C ASN A 4 -22.45 -13.67 -15.07
N VAL A 5 -21.44 -12.98 -15.57
CA VAL A 5 -20.92 -11.75 -14.93
C VAL A 5 -21.35 -10.55 -15.76
N ALA A 6 -22.25 -9.74 -15.21
CA ALA A 6 -22.66 -8.49 -15.82
C ALA A 6 -21.59 -7.41 -15.58
N PRO A 7 -21.18 -6.63 -16.60
CA PRO A 7 -20.17 -5.61 -16.44
C PRO A 7 -20.72 -4.39 -15.69
N PHE A 8 -20.14 -4.08 -14.53
CA PHE A 8 -20.42 -2.89 -13.76
C PHE A 8 -19.58 -1.71 -14.28
N LYS A 9 -20.24 -0.61 -14.69
CA LYS A 9 -19.59 0.60 -15.23
C LYS A 9 -19.42 1.65 -14.13
N LEU A 10 -18.18 1.93 -13.73
CA LEU A 10 -17.83 3.05 -12.85
C LEU A 10 -17.75 4.35 -13.67
N ARG A 11 -18.50 5.38 -13.28
CA ARG A 11 -18.35 6.75 -13.81
C ARG A 11 -17.62 7.61 -12.79
N SER A 12 -16.41 8.05 -13.10
CA SER A 12 -15.71 9.09 -12.35
C SER A 12 -16.06 10.46 -12.93
N THR A 13 -16.64 11.34 -12.14
CA THR A 13 -16.75 12.77 -12.47
C THR A 13 -15.49 13.48 -11.98
N ALA A 14 -14.69 14.00 -12.91
CA ALA A 14 -13.60 14.90 -12.58
C ALA A 14 -14.19 16.27 -12.24
N LYS A 15 -13.92 16.77 -11.03
CA LYS A 15 -14.15 18.17 -10.66
C LYS A 15 -12.83 18.91 -10.79
N ASP A 16 -12.75 19.78 -11.78
CA ASP A 16 -11.68 20.77 -11.90
C ASP A 16 -11.73 21.70 -10.67
N ASN A 17 -10.59 21.88 -10.00
CA ASN A 17 -10.38 23.01 -9.09
C ASN A 17 -8.98 23.55 -9.33
N VAL A 18 -8.92 24.67 -10.07
CA VAL A 18 -7.75 25.54 -10.16
C VAL A 18 -7.75 26.41 -8.89
N ALA A 19 -6.70 26.32 -8.08
CA ALA A 19 -6.39 27.31 -7.05
C ALA A 19 -4.87 27.44 -6.86
N LEU A 20 -4.37 28.60 -7.28
CA LEU A 20 -3.03 29.15 -7.10
C LEU A 20 -2.58 29.11 -5.63
N ARG A 21 -1.40 28.55 -5.31
CA ARG A 21 -0.57 29.02 -4.16
C ARG A 21 0.82 28.37 -4.07
N ASN A 22 1.82 29.25 -4.17
CA ASN A 22 3.09 29.31 -3.42
C ASN A 22 4.19 28.27 -3.71
N ASN A 23 5.40 28.81 -3.91
CA ASN A 23 6.68 28.15 -4.10
C ASN A 23 7.06 27.21 -2.93
N VAL A 24 6.49 26.01 -2.91
CA VAL A 24 7.13 24.82 -2.36
C VAL A 24 8.02 24.24 -3.46
N PRO A 25 9.27 23.79 -3.20
CA PRO A 25 10.01 23.02 -4.19
C PRO A 25 9.08 21.89 -4.60
N TYR A 26 8.66 21.87 -5.87
CA TYR A 26 7.68 20.96 -6.41
C TYR A 26 7.96 19.54 -5.89
N GLU A 27 7.28 19.13 -4.82
CA GLU A 27 7.05 17.72 -4.59
C GLU A 27 6.33 17.31 -5.85
N ARG A 28 7.03 16.58 -6.72
CA ARG A 28 6.44 16.04 -7.94
C ARG A 28 5.13 15.42 -7.48
N PRO A 29 3.97 15.84 -8.02
CA PRO A 29 2.69 15.32 -7.56
C PRO A 29 2.84 13.81 -7.58
N GLN A 30 2.77 13.16 -6.41
CA GLN A 30 3.30 11.80 -6.20
C GLN A 30 2.87 10.93 -7.37
N ARG A 31 3.76 10.82 -8.37
CA ARG A 31 3.40 10.15 -9.61
C ARG A 31 3.22 8.73 -9.16
N LYS A 32 2.02 8.19 -9.33
CA LYS A 32 1.75 6.80 -9.03
C LYS A 32 2.79 5.99 -9.79
N LEU A 33 3.66 5.34 -9.05
CA LEU A 33 4.66 4.48 -9.62
C LEU A 33 3.92 3.33 -10.30
N THR A 34 4.40 2.95 -11.47
CA THR A 34 3.97 1.73 -12.11
C THR A 34 4.41 0.53 -11.25
N LEU A 35 3.71 -0.60 -11.37
CA LEU A 35 4.03 -1.81 -10.60
C LEU A 35 5.50 -2.24 -10.77
N LYS A 36 6.01 -2.11 -12.00
CA LYS A 36 7.42 -2.37 -12.33
C LYS A 36 8.37 -1.44 -11.59
N GLU A 37 8.03 -0.15 -11.48
CA GLU A 37 8.83 0.84 -10.74
C GLU A 37 8.80 0.58 -9.23
N MET A 38 7.69 0.10 -8.67
CA MET A 38 7.60 -0.26 -7.24
C MET A 38 8.43 -1.50 -6.91
N GLN A 39 8.38 -2.51 -7.77
CA GLN A 39 9.17 -3.75 -7.61
C GLN A 39 10.67 -3.52 -7.81
N ALA A 40 11.06 -2.56 -8.66
CA ALA A 40 12.45 -2.22 -8.90
C ALA A 40 13.07 -1.35 -7.79
N ARG A 41 12.29 -0.90 -6.81
CA ARG A 41 12.87 -0.20 -5.64
C ARG A 41 13.55 -1.22 -4.76
N GLU A 42 14.88 -1.16 -4.74
CA GLU A 42 15.68 -1.88 -3.75
C GLU A 42 15.40 -1.33 -2.36
N HIS A 43 15.05 -2.24 -1.44
CA HIS A 43 14.87 -1.88 -0.04
C HIS A 43 16.25 -1.69 0.61
N PRO A 44 16.46 -0.69 1.50
CA PRO A 44 17.74 -0.44 2.16
C PRO A 44 18.25 -1.54 3.12
N PHE A 45 17.53 -2.65 3.29
CA PHE A 45 17.95 -3.76 4.16
C PHE A 45 17.96 -5.06 3.36
N LEU A 46 18.82 -6.01 3.77
CA LEU A 46 18.88 -7.32 3.15
C LEU A 46 17.70 -8.17 3.63
N ASP A 47 17.23 -9.10 2.80
CA ASP A 47 16.18 -10.05 3.20
C ASP A 47 16.58 -10.89 4.41
N SER A 48 17.88 -11.15 4.59
CA SER A 48 18.43 -11.85 5.74
C SER A 48 18.32 -11.06 7.05
N ASP A 49 18.24 -9.73 6.97
CA ASP A 49 18.12 -8.87 8.15
C ASP A 49 16.68 -8.79 8.65
N VAL A 50 15.71 -9.06 7.77
CA VAL A 50 14.28 -8.92 8.05
C VAL A 50 13.83 -9.68 9.31
N PRO A 51 14.16 -10.98 9.50
CA PRO A 51 13.73 -11.71 10.69
C PRO A 51 14.25 -11.08 11.99
N ARG A 52 15.53 -10.70 12.00
CA ARG A 52 16.17 -10.09 13.17
C ARG A 52 15.54 -8.74 13.54
N ILE A 53 15.18 -7.94 12.53
CA ILE A 53 14.51 -6.66 12.75
C ILE A 53 13.12 -6.90 13.36
N PHE A 54 12.37 -7.86 12.82
CA PHE A 54 11.05 -8.21 13.36
C PHE A 54 11.12 -8.67 14.81
N ASP A 55 12.06 -9.55 15.15
CA ASP A 55 12.25 -10.01 16.54
C ASP A 55 12.49 -8.83 17.50
N GLY A 56 13.38 -7.90 17.13
CA GLY A 56 13.66 -6.72 17.95
C GLY A 56 12.47 -5.77 18.11
N LEU A 57 11.62 -5.65 17.08
CA LEU A 57 10.41 -4.82 17.16
C LEU A 57 9.35 -5.44 18.08
N LEU A 58 9.24 -6.77 18.08
CA LEU A 58 8.33 -7.52 18.96
C LEU A 58 8.82 -7.47 20.42
N GLU A 59 10.13 -7.66 20.64
CA GLU A 59 10.73 -7.53 21.98
C GLU A 59 10.53 -6.13 22.56
N ALA A 60 10.61 -5.10 21.72
CA ALA A 60 10.37 -3.73 22.12
C ALA A 60 8.87 -3.36 22.23
N ASN A 61 7.95 -4.29 21.93
CA ASN A 61 6.51 -4.05 21.82
C ASN A 61 6.17 -2.83 20.93
N LEU A 62 6.97 -2.59 19.88
CA LEU A 62 6.74 -1.52 18.90
C LEU A 62 5.70 -1.91 17.87
N ILE A 63 5.53 -3.22 17.67
CA ILE A 63 4.50 -3.83 16.84
C ILE A 63 3.94 -5.03 17.60
N ASP A 64 2.67 -5.34 17.35
CA ASP A 64 2.02 -6.54 17.88
C ASP A 64 1.70 -7.50 16.73
N LEU A 65 1.87 -8.80 16.98
CA LEU A 65 1.35 -9.85 16.12
C LEU A 65 -0.14 -10.02 16.43
N PRO A 66 -1.06 -9.61 15.55
CA PRO A 66 -2.47 -9.95 15.75
C PRO A 66 -2.61 -11.47 15.75
N GLU A 67 -3.55 -11.97 16.54
CA GLU A 67 -3.94 -13.37 16.43
C GLU A 67 -4.30 -13.64 14.97
N MET A 68 -3.64 -14.62 14.35
CA MET A 68 -3.96 -15.08 13.00
C MET A 68 -5.34 -15.75 13.03
N LYS A 69 -6.40 -14.96 13.08
CA LYS A 69 -7.77 -15.43 12.87
C LYS A 69 -7.93 -15.61 11.37
N ARG A 70 -8.06 -16.86 10.95
CA ARG A 70 -8.62 -17.10 9.62
C ARG A 70 -10.04 -16.50 9.62
N PRO A 71 -10.47 -15.87 8.52
CA PRO A 71 -11.84 -15.33 8.45
C PRO A 71 -12.91 -16.40 8.69
N GLU A 72 -12.58 -17.68 8.50
CA GLU A 72 -13.44 -18.84 8.78
C GLU A 72 -13.64 -19.14 10.28
N GLU A 73 -12.79 -18.60 11.17
CA GLU A 73 -12.84 -18.80 12.63
C GLU A 73 -13.35 -17.56 13.39
N ALA A 74 -13.86 -16.57 12.66
CA ALA A 74 -14.39 -15.32 13.21
C ALA A 74 -15.94 -15.31 13.33
N GLU A 75 -16.56 -16.50 13.48
CA GLU A 75 -17.95 -16.65 13.92
C GLU A 75 -18.07 -16.68 15.45
#